data_AF-A0A975HMP9-F1
#
_entry.id   AF-A0A975HMP9-F1
#
_cell.length_a   1.000
_cell.length_b   1.000
_cell.length_c   1.000
_cell.angle_alpha   90.00
_cell.angle_beta   90.00
_cell.angle_gamma   90.00
#
_symmetry.space_group_name_H-M   'P 1'
#
loop_
_entity.id
_entity.type
_entity.pdbx_description
1 polymer ?
#
loop_
_entity_poly.entity_id
_entity_poly.type
_entity_poly.pdbx_seq_one_letter_code
_entity_poly.pdbx_strand_id
1 'polypeptide(L)'
;MTKILFNENNTDVFNQYSAYLARYGFETSQLVDLQDWQQYSNASIVIIDGEIKDLTKCLPEIRGHYQGGIVVSTKESDDATQIISLELGADDVVARSAKPRMVAAKLNALLRRIKSSETTFDSGNETIQIGGLVVNKISRKIELNGLRVELHQSRI
;
A
#
# COMPACT_ATOMS: atom_id res chain seq x y z
N MET A 1 6.35 -11.74 -9.74
CA MET A 1 4.97 -11.83 -9.22
C MET A 1 4.79 -10.73 -8.20
N THR A 2 3.57 -10.25 -7.97
CA THR A 2 3.33 -9.21 -6.95
C THR A 2 3.25 -9.86 -5.58
N LYS A 3 4.15 -9.48 -4.67
CA LYS A 3 4.21 -10.02 -3.31
C LYS A 3 3.21 -9.32 -2.40
N ILE A 4 2.48 -10.11 -1.63
CA ILE A 4 1.51 -9.70 -0.62
C ILE A 4 1.95 -10.27 0.72
N LEU A 5 2.01 -9.41 1.74
CA LEU A 5 2.04 -9.88 3.13
C LEU A 5 0.62 -9.99 3.64
N PHE A 6 0.28 -11.10 4.28
CA PHE A 6 -1.06 -11.31 4.81
C PHE A 6 -0.99 -11.71 6.29
N ASN A 7 -1.51 -10.84 7.14
CA ASN A 7 -1.69 -11.09 8.56
C ASN A 7 -2.98 -11.90 8.77
N GLU A 8 -2.85 -13.21 8.69
CA GLU A 8 -3.91 -14.17 8.98
C GLU A 8 -3.34 -15.24 9.93
N ASN A 9 -3.97 -15.39 11.09
CA ASN A 9 -3.49 -16.28 12.15
C ASN A 9 -4.00 -17.72 11.96
N ASN A 10 -5.05 -17.92 11.17
CA ASN A 10 -5.53 -19.25 10.82
C ASN A 10 -4.80 -19.77 9.56
N THR A 11 -3.91 -20.74 9.74
CA THR A 11 -3.09 -21.33 8.66
C THR A 11 -3.93 -21.94 7.54
N ASP A 12 -5.07 -22.55 7.83
CA ASP A 12 -5.93 -23.14 6.80
C ASP A 12 -6.59 -22.06 5.94
N VAL A 13 -7.08 -20.99 6.58
CA VAL A 13 -7.64 -19.82 5.90
C VAL A 13 -6.56 -19.16 5.05
N PHE A 14 -5.37 -18.92 5.61
CA PHE A 14 -4.22 -18.36 4.89
C PHE A 14 -3.92 -19.21 3.64
N ASN A 15 -3.68 -20.52 3.81
CA ASN A 15 -3.34 -21.42 2.70
C ASN A 15 -4.40 -21.44 1.61
N GLN A 16 -5.68 -21.48 2.00
CA GLN A 16 -6.79 -21.45 1.04
C GLN A 16 -6.79 -20.12 0.27
N TYR A 17 -6.67 -18.99 0.96
CA TYR A 17 -6.67 -17.67 0.34
C TYR A 17 -5.46 -17.46 -0.57
N SER A 18 -4.28 -17.89 -0.12
CA SER A 18 -3.02 -17.92 -0.86
C SER A 18 -3.14 -18.71 -2.16
N ALA A 19 -3.69 -19.92 -2.11
CA ALA A 19 -3.91 -20.74 -3.31
C ALA A 19 -4.84 -20.05 -4.31
N TYR A 20 -5.87 -19.34 -3.84
CA TYR A 20 -6.73 -18.55 -4.71
C TYR A 20 -6.01 -17.35 -5.34
N LEU A 21 -5.33 -16.54 -4.53
CA LEU A 21 -4.62 -15.34 -5.00
C LEU A 21 -3.47 -15.69 -5.94
N ALA A 22 -2.81 -16.84 -5.76
CA ALA A 22 -1.80 -17.37 -6.67
C ALA A 22 -2.33 -17.53 -8.10
N ARG A 23 -3.59 -17.96 -8.27
CA ARG A 23 -4.24 -18.07 -9.60
C ARG A 23 -4.42 -16.73 -10.30
N TYR A 24 -4.34 -15.61 -9.56
CA TYR A 24 -4.43 -14.25 -10.07
C TYR A 24 -3.05 -13.54 -10.13
N GLY A 25 -1.95 -14.28 -9.98
CA GLY A 25 -0.58 -13.76 -10.16
C GLY A 25 0.04 -13.12 -8.92
N PHE A 26 -0.57 -13.32 -7.75
CA PHE A 26 -0.05 -12.84 -6.46
C PHE A 26 0.74 -13.93 -5.75
N GLU A 27 1.84 -13.53 -5.12
CA GLU A 27 2.60 -14.38 -4.21
C GLU A 27 2.32 -13.90 -2.79
N THR A 28 1.89 -14.78 -1.89
CA THR A 28 1.54 -14.41 -0.52
C THR A 28 2.56 -14.96 0.47
N SER A 29 2.98 -14.15 1.44
CA SER A 29 3.72 -14.59 2.61
C SER A 29 2.95 -14.23 3.88
N GLN A 30 3.00 -15.09 4.89
CA GLN A 30 2.32 -14.84 6.16
C GLN A 30 3.07 -13.77 6.96
N LEU A 31 2.33 -12.80 7.50
CA LEU A 31 2.84 -11.77 8.37
C LEU A 31 2.34 -12.02 9.80
N VAL A 32 3.18 -12.57 10.65
CA VAL A 32 2.82 -12.90 12.03
C VAL A 32 3.07 -11.71 12.96
N ASP A 33 4.23 -11.07 12.83
CA ASP A 33 4.61 -9.89 13.59
C ASP A 33 4.51 -8.65 12.70
N LEU A 34 3.59 -7.75 13.06
CA LEU A 34 3.38 -6.49 12.34
C LEU A 34 4.56 -5.52 12.47
N GLN A 35 5.46 -5.72 13.43
CA GLN A 35 6.65 -4.91 13.63
C GLN A 35 7.90 -5.48 12.93
N ASP A 36 7.79 -6.61 12.22
CA ASP A 36 8.91 -7.14 11.41
C ASP A 36 9.07 -6.36 10.11
N TRP A 37 9.64 -5.14 10.23
CA TRP A 37 9.83 -4.19 9.13
C TRP A 37 10.63 -4.75 7.96
N GLN A 38 11.45 -5.77 8.17
CA GLN A 38 12.25 -6.38 7.11
C GLN A 38 11.36 -7.03 6.05
N GLN A 39 10.23 -7.63 6.45
CA GLN A 39 9.32 -8.31 5.51
C GLN A 39 8.64 -7.34 4.55
N TYR A 40 8.34 -6.12 5.01
CA TYR A 40 7.62 -5.09 4.25
C TYR A 40 8.40 -4.60 3.03
N SER A 41 9.73 -4.62 3.09
CA SER A 41 10.63 -4.08 2.05
C SER A 41 10.36 -4.62 0.64
N ASN A 42 9.86 -5.85 0.53
CA ASN A 42 9.63 -6.52 -0.76
C ASN A 42 8.14 -6.72 -1.08
N ALA A 43 7.22 -6.16 -0.28
CA ALA A 43 5.79 -6.35 -0.43
C ALA A 43 5.16 -5.17 -1.18
N SER A 44 4.35 -5.44 -2.19
CA SER A 44 3.58 -4.38 -2.87
C SER A 44 2.26 -4.07 -2.15
N ILE A 45 1.71 -5.06 -1.45
CA ILE A 45 0.51 -4.91 -0.62
C ILE A 45 0.71 -5.65 0.71
N VAL A 46 0.17 -5.08 1.78
CA VAL A 46 -0.05 -5.74 3.07
C VAL A 46 -1.54 -5.84 3.33
N ILE A 47 -2.02 -7.03 3.65
CA ILE A 47 -3.37 -7.29 4.12
C ILE A 47 -3.31 -7.50 5.63
N ILE A 48 -3.98 -6.64 6.39
CA ILE A 48 -4.01 -6.66 7.86
C ILE A 48 -5.36 -7.19 8.32
N ASP A 49 -5.37 -8.03 9.34
CA ASP A 49 -6.61 -8.42 10.01
C ASP A 49 -7.18 -7.24 10.80
N GLY A 50 -8.43 -6.85 10.51
CA GLY A 50 -9.13 -5.78 11.19
C GLY A 50 -9.54 -6.13 12.63
N GLU A 51 -9.49 -7.40 13.02
CA GLU A 51 -9.83 -7.86 14.37
C GLU A 51 -8.61 -7.97 15.29
N ILE A 52 -7.42 -7.57 14.83
CA ILE A 52 -6.24 -7.53 15.71
C ILE A 52 -6.44 -6.53 16.85
N LYS A 53 -5.84 -6.86 17.99
CA LYS A 53 -5.71 -5.91 19.09
C LYS A 53 -4.85 -4.72 18.63
N ASP A 54 -5.24 -3.53 19.06
CA ASP A 54 -4.50 -2.28 18.80
C ASP A 54 -4.35 -1.92 17.31
N LEU A 55 -5.26 -2.37 16.42
CA LEU A 55 -5.29 -1.95 15.00
C LEU A 55 -5.15 -0.43 14.83
N THR A 56 -5.84 0.33 15.69
CA THR A 56 -5.83 1.80 15.65
C THR A 56 -4.48 2.44 15.93
N LYS A 57 -3.56 1.71 16.57
CA LYS A 57 -2.17 2.13 16.80
C LYS A 57 -1.24 1.58 15.72
N CYS A 58 -1.41 0.31 15.35
CA CYS A 58 -0.56 -0.35 14.36
C CYS A 58 -0.71 0.24 12.97
N LEU A 59 -1.94 0.58 12.55
CA LEU A 59 -2.18 1.03 11.17
C LEU A 59 -1.47 2.36 10.83
N PRO A 60 -1.53 3.41 11.68
CA PRO A 60 -0.73 4.62 11.47
C PRO A 60 0.78 4.37 11.51
N GLU A 61 1.25 3.49 12.40
CA GLU A 61 2.67 3.16 12.52
C GLU A 61 3.20 2.45 11.26
N ILE A 62 2.44 1.45 10.77
CA ILE A 62 2.76 0.75 9.52
C ILE A 62 2.73 1.73 8.37
N ARG A 63 1.71 2.59 8.26
CA ARG A 63 1.63 3.60 7.20
C ARG A 63 2.83 4.57 7.22
N GLY A 64 3.35 4.89 8.40
CA GLY A 64 4.56 5.71 8.54
C GLY A 64 5.82 5.05 7.95
N HIS A 65 5.93 3.72 8.03
CA HIS A 65 7.10 2.96 7.55
C HIS A 65 6.91 2.35 6.15
N TYR A 66 5.67 2.15 5.72
CA TYR A 66 5.30 1.39 4.53
C TYR A 66 4.46 2.22 3.57
N GLN A 67 5.00 2.42 2.36
CA GLN A 67 4.38 3.23 1.31
C GLN A 67 3.62 2.39 0.27
N GLY A 68 3.63 1.06 0.39
CA GLY A 68 2.84 0.20 -0.47
C GLY A 68 1.35 0.19 -0.09
N GLY A 69 0.58 -0.68 -0.75
CA GLY A 69 -0.85 -0.76 -0.52
C GLY A 69 -1.17 -1.40 0.83
N ILE A 70 -1.99 -0.77 1.66
CA ILE A 70 -2.51 -1.38 2.89
C ILE A 70 -3.98 -1.68 2.70
N VAL A 71 -4.35 -2.94 2.86
CA VAL A 71 -5.74 -3.40 2.83
C VAL A 71 -6.07 -3.97 4.20
N VAL A 72 -7.21 -3.58 4.77
CA VAL A 72 -7.72 -4.21 5.99
C VAL A 72 -8.77 -5.25 5.62
N SER A 73 -8.70 -6.44 6.24
CA SER A 73 -9.70 -7.50 6.10
C SER A 73 -10.59 -7.54 7.33
N THR A 74 -11.91 -7.51 7.16
CA THR A 74 -12.86 -7.43 8.29
C THR A 74 -14.08 -8.32 8.09
N LYS A 75 -14.93 -8.45 9.11
CA LYS A 75 -16.27 -9.04 8.97
C LYS A 75 -17.17 -8.12 8.14
N GLU A 76 -18.12 -8.71 7.43
CA GLU A 76 -18.97 -7.99 6.47
C GLU A 76 -19.82 -6.88 7.11
N SER A 77 -20.19 -7.02 8.39
CA SER A 77 -21.07 -6.11 9.12
C SER A 77 -20.34 -5.13 10.05
N ASP A 78 -19.03 -4.95 9.90
CA ASP A 78 -18.24 -4.09 10.80
C ASP A 78 -17.91 -2.74 10.16
N ASP A 79 -18.93 -1.91 10.00
CA ASP A 79 -18.82 -0.57 9.38
C ASP A 79 -17.87 0.34 10.18
N ALA A 80 -17.85 0.22 11.51
CA ALA A 80 -16.97 1.00 12.36
C ALA A 80 -15.49 0.70 12.04
N THR A 81 -15.11 -0.58 11.95
CA THR A 81 -13.76 -0.98 11.55
C THR A 81 -13.44 -0.58 10.12
N GLN A 82 -14.40 -0.66 9.20
CA GLN A 82 -14.18 -0.21 7.82
C GLN A 82 -13.85 1.28 7.75
N ILE A 83 -14.64 2.11 8.42
CA ILE A 83 -14.46 3.56 8.44
C ILE A 83 -13.13 3.92 9.10
N ILE A 84 -12.88 3.44 10.33
CA ILE A 84 -11.66 3.81 11.07
C ILE A 84 -10.40 3.32 10.35
N SER A 85 -10.43 2.16 9.68
CA SER A 85 -9.29 1.66 8.92
C SER A 85 -8.92 2.61 7.80
N LEU A 86 -9.91 3.11 7.05
CA LEU A 86 -9.68 4.07 5.97
C LEU A 86 -9.16 5.41 6.51
N GLU A 87 -9.74 5.91 7.60
CA GLU A 87 -9.31 7.16 8.24
C GLU A 87 -7.86 7.09 8.76
N LEU A 88 -7.45 5.93 9.27
CA LEU A 88 -6.12 5.69 9.81
C LEU A 88 -5.09 5.28 8.74
N GLY A 89 -5.49 5.28 7.46
CA GLY A 89 -4.58 5.17 6.33
C GLY A 89 -4.57 3.82 5.62
N ALA A 90 -5.59 2.97 5.76
CA ALA A 90 -5.80 1.88 4.80
C ALA A 90 -6.20 2.44 3.42
N ASP A 91 -5.76 1.80 2.35
CA ASP A 91 -6.12 2.18 0.98
C ASP A 91 -7.44 1.56 0.50
N ASP A 92 -7.81 0.41 1.08
CA ASP A 92 -9.08 -0.28 0.85
C ASP A 92 -9.41 -1.20 2.04
N VAL A 93 -10.67 -1.62 2.12
CA VAL A 93 -11.14 -2.61 3.09
C VAL A 93 -11.88 -3.72 2.35
N VAL A 94 -11.67 -4.96 2.78
CA VAL A 94 -12.30 -6.15 2.20
C VAL A 94 -12.99 -6.98 3.27
N ALA A 95 -14.19 -7.46 2.96
CA ALA A 95 -14.83 -8.46 3.79
C ALA A 95 -14.09 -9.79 3.66
N ARG A 96 -13.84 -10.48 4.78
CA ARG A 96 -13.27 -11.84 4.80
C ARG A 96 -14.14 -12.85 4.03
N SER A 97 -15.46 -12.65 4.03
CA SER A 97 -16.44 -13.43 3.25
C SER A 97 -16.40 -13.14 1.75
N ALA A 98 -15.68 -12.09 1.31
CA ALA A 98 -15.68 -11.69 -0.09
C ALA A 98 -15.09 -12.79 -0.97
N LYS A 99 -15.73 -12.98 -2.13
CA LYS A 99 -15.25 -13.94 -3.14
C LYS A 99 -13.80 -13.61 -3.50
N PRO A 100 -12.88 -14.59 -3.59
CA PRO A 100 -11.48 -14.33 -3.89
C PRO A 100 -11.25 -13.51 -5.17
N ARG A 101 -12.10 -13.69 -6.19
CA ARG A 101 -12.06 -12.88 -7.43
C ARG A 101 -12.30 -11.39 -7.18
N MET A 102 -13.19 -11.05 -6.24
CA MET A 102 -13.46 -9.66 -5.86
C MET A 102 -12.22 -9.04 -5.21
N VAL A 103 -11.61 -9.76 -4.25
CA VAL A 103 -10.40 -9.28 -3.58
C VAL A 103 -9.25 -9.14 -4.57
N ALA A 104 -9.03 -10.12 -5.45
CA ALA A 104 -8.04 -9.99 -6.52
C ALA A 104 -8.29 -8.77 -7.44
N ALA A 105 -9.56 -8.46 -7.76
CA ALA A 105 -9.89 -7.28 -8.56
C ALA A 105 -9.56 -5.97 -7.84
N LYS A 106 -9.89 -5.88 -6.54
CA LYS A 106 -9.56 -4.73 -5.68
C LYS A 106 -8.05 -4.54 -5.53
N LEU A 107 -7.31 -5.61 -5.23
CA LEU A 107 -5.85 -5.59 -5.14
C LEU A 107 -5.21 -5.10 -6.45
N ASN A 108 -5.68 -5.60 -7.60
CA ASN A 108 -5.20 -5.12 -8.91
C ASN A 108 -5.54 -3.64 -9.17
N ALA A 109 -6.72 -3.16 -8.73
CA ALA A 109 -7.07 -1.76 -8.83
C ALA A 109 -6.17 -0.87 -7.97
N LEU A 110 -5.85 -1.32 -6.76
CA LEU A 110 -4.91 -0.64 -5.87
C LEU A 110 -3.51 -0.57 -6.49
N LEU A 111 -2.99 -1.67 -7.03
CA LEU A 111 -1.68 -1.68 -7.70
C LEU A 111 -1.62 -0.72 -8.90
N ARG A 112 -2.70 -0.59 -9.66
CA ARG A 112 -2.76 0.42 -10.74
C ARG A 112 -2.64 1.83 -10.18
N ARG A 113 -3.33 2.15 -9.08
CA ARG A 113 -3.23 3.47 -8.41
C ARG A 113 -1.83 3.76 -7.90
N ILE A 114 -1.19 2.77 -7.27
CA ILE A 114 0.20 2.89 -6.78
C ILE A 114 1.16 3.15 -7.96
N LYS A 115 1.08 2.34 -9.02
CA LYS A 115 1.90 2.54 -10.22
C LYS A 115 1.64 3.86 -10.94
N SER A 116 0.39 4.33 -10.97
CA SER A 116 0.05 5.66 -11.50
C SER A 116 0.68 6.79 -10.69
N SER A 117 0.87 6.60 -9.39
CA SER A 117 1.64 7.54 -8.55
C SER A 117 3.16 7.45 -8.79
N GLU A 118 3.67 6.29 -9.25
CA GLU A 118 5.08 6.10 -9.61
C GLU A 118 5.40 6.55 -11.05
N THR A 119 4.41 6.60 -11.95
CA THR A 119 4.61 6.89 -13.39
C THR A 119 4.77 8.37 -13.73
N THR A 120 5.10 9.23 -12.78
CA THR A 120 5.81 10.48 -13.09
C THR A 120 7.33 10.30 -13.21
N PHE A 121 7.85 9.10 -12.92
CA PHE A 121 9.26 8.75 -13.13
C PHE A 121 9.40 7.79 -14.31
N ASP A 122 9.10 8.28 -15.51
CA ASP A 122 9.58 7.60 -16.70
C ASP A 122 11.12 7.59 -16.68
N SER A 123 11.74 6.47 -16.99
CA SER A 123 13.20 6.28 -16.90
C SER A 123 13.97 6.99 -18.04
N GLY A 124 13.29 7.87 -18.78
CA GLY A 124 13.85 8.91 -19.64
C GLY A 124 13.39 10.33 -19.29
N ASN A 125 12.56 10.50 -18.25
CA ASN A 125 12.09 11.81 -17.83
C ASN A 125 13.13 12.50 -16.95
N GLU A 126 13.63 13.60 -17.46
CA GLU A 126 14.48 14.58 -16.78
C GLU A 126 13.78 15.25 -15.59
N THR A 127 12.54 14.87 -15.26
CA THR A 127 11.67 15.52 -14.28
C THR A 127 11.21 14.57 -13.19
N ILE A 128 11.34 14.99 -11.93
CA ILE A 128 10.73 14.42 -10.73
C ILE A 128 9.43 15.20 -10.49
N GLN A 129 8.30 14.54 -10.27
CA GLN A 129 7.07 15.22 -9.88
C GLN A 129 6.49 14.62 -8.60
N ILE A 130 6.24 15.48 -7.60
CA ILE A 130 5.69 15.13 -6.28
C ILE A 130 4.55 16.11 -5.98
N GLY A 131 3.31 15.68 -6.15
CA GLY A 131 2.14 16.57 -6.04
C GLY A 131 2.25 17.75 -7.02
N GLY A 132 2.16 18.98 -6.50
CA GLY A 132 2.36 20.21 -7.27
C GLY A 132 3.82 20.60 -7.54
N LEU A 133 4.79 19.87 -6.97
CA LEU A 133 6.21 20.12 -7.15
C LEU A 133 6.74 19.38 -8.39
N VAL A 134 7.41 20.11 -9.27
CA VAL A 134 8.10 19.57 -10.45
C VAL A 134 9.57 19.97 -10.37
N VAL A 135 10.49 19.01 -10.46
CA VAL A 135 11.95 19.23 -10.44
C VAL A 135 12.55 18.66 -11.71
N ASN A 136 13.06 19.51 -12.61
CA ASN A 136 13.83 19.07 -13.76
C ASN A 136 15.32 18.94 -13.38
N LYS A 137 15.85 17.72 -13.40
CA LYS A 137 17.23 17.34 -13.03
C LYS A 137 18.29 17.93 -13.96
N ILE A 138 18.00 18.08 -15.26
CA ILE A 138 18.98 18.60 -16.24
C ILE A 138 19.08 20.11 -16.17
N SER A 139 17.95 20.80 -16.32
CA SER A 139 17.88 22.25 -16.28
C SER A 139 17.99 22.82 -14.87
N ARG A 140 17.95 21.96 -13.83
CA ARG A 140 17.90 22.35 -12.40
C ARG A 140 16.78 23.35 -12.11
N LYS A 141 15.67 23.26 -12.86
CA LYS A 141 14.48 24.09 -12.67
C LYS A 141 13.51 23.40 -11.72
N ILE A 142 12.86 24.20 -10.89
CA ILE A 142 11.87 23.73 -9.95
C ILE A 142 10.63 24.60 -10.09
N GLU A 143 9.46 23.97 -10.10
CA GLU A 143 8.17 24.62 -10.15
C GLU A 143 7.27 24.07 -9.05
N LEU A 144 6.50 24.94 -8.40
CA LEU A 144 5.44 24.58 -7.46
C LEU A 144 4.12 25.15 -7.99
N ASN A 145 3.18 24.28 -8.33
CA ASN A 145 1.89 24.67 -8.94
C ASN A 145 2.07 25.54 -10.20
N GLY A 146 3.09 25.24 -11.01
CA GLY A 146 3.43 26.00 -12.22
C GLY A 146 4.18 27.31 -11.99
N LEU A 147 4.50 27.67 -10.73
CA LEU A 147 5.31 28.83 -10.40
C LEU A 147 6.75 28.41 -10.18
N ARG A 148 7.68 29.04 -10.91
CA ARG A 148 9.12 28.78 -10.76
C ARG A 148 9.60 29.13 -9.34
N VAL A 149 10.28 28.17 -8.71
CA VAL A 149 10.87 28.31 -7.37
C VAL A 149 12.39 28.30 -7.51
N GLU A 150 13.06 29.28 -6.90
CA GLU A 150 14.52 29.28 -6.76
C GLU A 150 14.91 28.57 -5.46
N LEU A 151 15.87 27.64 -5.55
CA LEU A 151 16.50 27.05 -4.37
C LEU A 151 17.84 27.73 -4.10
N HIS A 152 18.08 28.07 -2.84
CA HIS A 152 19.40 28.45 -2.38
C HIS A 152 20.17 27.19 -1.98
N GLN A 153 21.43 27.05 -2.40
CA GLN A 153 22.27 25.94 -1.95
C GLN A 153 22.49 26.06 -0.44
N SER A 154 22.07 25.06 0.33
CA SER A 154 22.47 24.92 1.72
C SER A 154 23.85 24.25 1.75
N ARG A 155 24.84 24.92 2.34
CA ARG A 155 26.12 24.27 2.69
C ARG A 155 25.88 23.52 4.01
N ILE A 156 25.85 22.20 3.93
CA ILE A 156 25.98 21.30 5.09
C ILE A 156 27.45 20.90 5.18
#